data_AF-A0A7V8SVB2-F1
#
_entry.id   AF-A0A7V8SVB2-F1
#
_cell.length_a   1.000
_cell.length_b   1.000
_cell.length_c   1.000
_cell.angle_alpha   90.00
_cell.angle_beta   90.00
_cell.angle_gamma   90.00
#
_symmetry.space_group_name_H-M   'P 1'
#
loop_
_entity.id
_entity.type
_entity.pdbx_description
1 polymer ?
#
loop_
_entity_poly.entity_id
_entity_poly.type
_entity_poly.pdbx_seq_one_letter_code
_entity_poly.pdbx_strand_id
1 'polypeptide(L)'
;MSASAESWKPEQDRLRVQGARVHNLKNVTVDIPHNAITVVTGVSGSGKSSLAFDTIYAEGQRRYVESLSAYARQFLERMEKPDVDEISGIAPAVAIRQKNSTRNPRSTVATSTEIYDYLRLLFARCGQTFCVQCGAEVRKDNPDEIATRVLSLGHGRRCYVLYQFRVAAVAPSASKRTSKKTATAPGADAVRQGLLELQKRGFNRLYQDGRVHEFSSPETLLDVDFTRPVYVLVDRLAVNPESRSRLVDSIEICYREGQGEAIVELIADSPGKAGERLTFNERFECKNDGTVYQEPEPRLFSFNNPYGACPR
;
A
#
# COMPACT_ATOMS: atom_id res chain seq x y z
N MET A 1 -11.33 -33.90 -35.05
CA MET A 1 -12.46 -34.43 -34.26
C MET A 1 -13.06 -33.26 -33.50
N SER A 2 -14.09 -32.64 -34.09
CA SER A 2 -14.80 -31.50 -33.53
C SER A 2 -15.72 -31.98 -32.40
N ALA A 3 -15.38 -31.63 -31.16
CA ALA A 3 -16.30 -31.80 -30.05
C ALA A 3 -17.50 -30.87 -30.28
N SER A 4 -18.65 -31.46 -30.61
CA SER A 4 -19.94 -30.79 -30.59
C SER A 4 -20.20 -30.32 -29.16
N ALA A 5 -20.25 -29.01 -28.96
CA ALA A 5 -20.76 -28.41 -27.74
C ALA A 5 -22.24 -28.78 -27.64
N GLU A 6 -22.57 -29.80 -26.85
CA GLU A 6 -23.94 -30.04 -26.41
C GLU A 6 -24.40 -28.79 -25.66
N SER A 7 -25.26 -28.03 -26.32
CA SER A 7 -25.90 -26.85 -25.75
C SER A 7 -26.68 -27.27 -24.51
N TRP A 8 -26.28 -26.77 -23.35
CA TRP A 8 -27.11 -26.82 -22.15
C TRP A 8 -28.48 -26.21 -22.49
N LYS A 9 -29.52 -27.05 -22.56
CA LYS A 9 -30.92 -26.61 -22.66
C LYS A 9 -31.46 -26.52 -21.24
N PRO A 10 -31.75 -25.33 -20.69
CA PRO A 10 -32.54 -25.27 -19.47
C PRO A 10 -33.87 -25.97 -19.73
N GLU A 11 -34.25 -26.86 -18.81
CA GLU A 11 -35.44 -27.72 -18.92
C GLU A 11 -36.75 -26.91 -18.98
N GLN A 12 -36.69 -25.62 -18.64
CA GLN A 12 -37.77 -24.65 -18.77
C GLN A 12 -37.24 -23.38 -19.43
N ASP A 13 -37.74 -23.06 -20.63
CA ASP A 13 -37.39 -21.84 -21.39
C ASP A 13 -38.28 -20.63 -21.02
N ARG A 14 -39.12 -20.79 -19.99
CA ARG A 14 -40.05 -19.75 -19.53
C ARG A 14 -40.28 -19.82 -18.02
N LEU A 15 -40.43 -18.64 -17.43
CA LEU A 15 -41.04 -18.44 -16.13
C LEU A 15 -42.56 -18.56 -16.28
N ARG A 16 -43.18 -19.47 -15.53
CA ARG A 16 -44.63 -19.68 -15.54
C ARG A 16 -45.20 -19.33 -14.18
N VAL A 17 -46.13 -18.38 -14.16
CA VAL A 17 -46.85 -17.94 -12.96
C VAL A 17 -48.32 -18.34 -13.13
N GLN A 18 -48.87 -19.12 -12.21
CA GLN A 18 -50.25 -19.60 -12.25
C GLN A 18 -51.04 -19.09 -11.04
N GLY A 19 -52.17 -18.45 -11.29
CA GLY A 19 -53.12 -18.05 -10.26
C GLY A 19 -52.59 -17.01 -9.27
N ALA A 20 -51.85 -16.01 -9.73
CA ALA A 20 -51.37 -14.94 -8.86
C ALA A 20 -52.52 -14.05 -8.38
N ARG A 21 -52.61 -13.85 -7.07
CA ARG A 21 -53.68 -13.10 -6.36
C ARG A 21 -53.17 -12.04 -5.39
N VAL A 22 -51.85 -11.78 -5.40
CA VAL A 22 -51.23 -10.76 -4.55
C VAL A 22 -51.87 -9.38 -4.79
N HIS A 23 -52.27 -8.71 -3.71
CA HIS A 23 -52.95 -7.42 -3.71
C HIS A 23 -54.23 -7.39 -4.55
N ASN A 24 -54.20 -6.76 -5.72
CA ASN A 24 -55.36 -6.60 -6.60
C ASN A 24 -55.31 -7.48 -7.85
N LEU A 25 -54.38 -8.44 -7.91
CA LEU A 25 -54.32 -9.43 -8.99
C LEU A 25 -55.54 -10.36 -8.92
N LYS A 26 -56.18 -10.57 -10.08
CA LYS A 26 -57.42 -11.36 -10.19
C LYS A 26 -57.13 -12.75 -10.75
N ASN A 27 -56.42 -13.58 -9.99
CA ASN A 27 -56.06 -14.94 -10.37
C ASN A 27 -55.31 -15.02 -11.71
N VAL A 28 -54.26 -14.21 -11.85
CA VAL A 28 -53.54 -14.01 -13.11
C VAL A 28 -52.60 -15.18 -13.39
N THR A 29 -52.66 -15.72 -14.61
CA THR A 29 -51.71 -16.71 -15.13
C THR A 29 -50.94 -16.13 -16.32
N VAL A 30 -49.62 -16.20 -16.29
CA VAL A 30 -48.75 -15.64 -17.32
C VAL A 30 -47.49 -16.48 -17.52
N ASP A 31 -47.11 -16.62 -18.79
CA ASP A 31 -45.82 -17.21 -19.20
C ASP A 31 -44.90 -16.07 -19.65
N ILE A 32 -43.70 -16.00 -19.08
CA ILE A 32 -42.66 -15.01 -19.39
C ILE A 32 -41.44 -15.75 -19.96
N PRO A 33 -41.01 -15.46 -21.20
CA PRO A 33 -39.83 -16.13 -21.77
C PRO A 33 -38.55 -15.78 -20.99
N HIS A 34 -37.69 -16.76 -20.77
CA HIS A 34 -36.35 -16.49 -20.24
C HIS A 34 -35.47 -15.79 -21.28
N ASN A 35 -34.39 -15.17 -20.80
CA ASN A 35 -33.38 -14.52 -21.64
C ASN A 35 -33.96 -13.43 -22.58
N ALA A 36 -35.10 -12.85 -22.21
CA ALA A 36 -35.76 -11.79 -22.95
C ALA A 36 -35.98 -10.56 -22.08
N ILE A 37 -35.89 -9.37 -22.69
CA ILE A 37 -36.30 -8.12 -22.03
C ILE A 37 -37.82 -8.07 -22.04
N THR A 38 -38.44 -8.45 -20.93
CA THR A 38 -39.89 -8.42 -20.76
C THR A 38 -40.33 -7.12 -20.10
N VAL A 39 -41.25 -6.40 -20.74
CA VAL A 39 -41.80 -5.14 -20.23
C VAL A 39 -43.22 -5.34 -19.75
N VAL A 40 -43.47 -5.13 -18.46
CA VAL A 40 -44.82 -5.13 -17.88
C VAL A 40 -45.38 -3.71 -17.90
N THR A 41 -46.41 -3.48 -18.71
CA THR A 41 -47.02 -2.14 -18.93
C THR A 41 -48.49 -2.11 -18.53
N GLY A 42 -49.05 -0.90 -18.39
CA GLY A 42 -50.44 -0.67 -17.97
C GLY A 42 -50.63 0.55 -17.06
N VAL A 43 -51.87 1.00 -16.90
CA VAL A 43 -52.26 2.18 -16.11
C VAL A 43 -51.84 2.10 -14.64
N SER A 44 -51.69 3.24 -13.96
CA SER A 44 -51.38 3.24 -12.52
C SER A 44 -52.39 2.41 -11.73
N GLY A 45 -51.91 1.63 -10.76
CA GLY A 45 -52.75 0.73 -9.96
C GLY A 45 -53.21 -0.56 -10.67
N SER A 46 -52.82 -0.83 -11.91
CA SER A 46 -53.24 -2.05 -12.64
C SER A 46 -52.66 -3.39 -12.13
N GLY A 47 -51.89 -3.39 -11.04
CA GLY A 47 -51.26 -4.59 -10.47
C GLY A 47 -49.88 -4.95 -11.04
N LYS A 48 -49.25 -4.08 -11.84
CA LYS A 48 -47.89 -4.32 -12.41
C LYS A 48 -46.85 -4.61 -11.32
N SER A 49 -46.79 -3.75 -10.31
CA SER A 49 -45.84 -3.91 -9.20
C SER A 49 -46.16 -5.15 -8.37
N SER A 50 -47.46 -5.45 -8.19
CA SER A 50 -47.91 -6.66 -7.49
C SER A 50 -47.47 -7.93 -8.20
N LEU A 51 -47.52 -7.97 -9.53
CA LEU A 51 -47.02 -9.10 -10.32
C LEU A 51 -45.48 -9.15 -10.31
N ALA A 52 -44.80 -8.05 -10.63
CA ALA A 52 -43.35 -8.05 -10.83
C ALA A 52 -42.56 -8.12 -9.52
N PHE A 53 -42.89 -7.27 -8.54
CA PHE A 53 -42.15 -7.16 -7.29
C PHE A 53 -42.74 -8.06 -6.20
N ASP A 54 -44.04 -7.93 -5.93
CA ASP A 54 -44.65 -8.58 -4.76
C ASP A 54 -44.97 -10.07 -5.01
N THR A 55 -44.95 -10.53 -6.26
CA THR A 55 -45.12 -11.95 -6.63
C THR A 55 -43.82 -12.57 -7.16
N ILE A 56 -43.34 -12.15 -8.33
CA ILE A 56 -42.21 -12.79 -9.01
C ILE A 56 -40.91 -12.59 -8.23
N TYR A 57 -40.52 -11.33 -7.96
CA TYR A 57 -39.29 -11.06 -7.20
C TYR A 57 -39.34 -11.64 -5.78
N ALA A 58 -40.47 -11.48 -5.08
CA ALA A 58 -40.66 -12.03 -3.74
C ALA A 58 -40.45 -13.54 -3.70
N GLU A 59 -41.08 -14.29 -4.61
CA GLU A 59 -40.90 -15.75 -4.68
C GLU A 59 -39.47 -16.14 -5.08
N GLY A 60 -38.86 -15.41 -6.03
CA GLY A 60 -37.51 -15.69 -6.51
C GLY A 60 -36.46 -15.50 -5.43
N GLN A 61 -36.57 -14.41 -4.67
CA GLN A 61 -35.70 -14.18 -3.52
C GLN A 61 -35.98 -15.18 -2.39
N ARG A 62 -37.25 -15.47 -2.07
CA ARG A 62 -37.62 -16.46 -1.04
C ARG A 62 -36.99 -17.83 -1.33
N ARG A 63 -37.18 -18.37 -2.53
CA ARG A 63 -36.62 -19.67 -2.94
C ARG A 63 -35.09 -19.68 -2.93
N TYR A 64 -34.47 -18.58 -3.38
CA TYR A 64 -33.01 -18.46 -3.33
C TYR A 64 -32.48 -18.50 -1.89
N VAL A 65 -33.09 -17.73 -0.98
CA VAL A 65 -32.73 -17.73 0.45
C VAL A 65 -32.99 -19.10 1.10
N GLU A 66 -34.06 -19.80 0.71
CA GLU A 66 -34.35 -21.16 1.18
C GLU A 66 -33.31 -22.19 0.74
N SER A 67 -32.61 -21.97 -0.38
CA SER A 67 -31.50 -22.83 -0.81
C SER A 67 -30.20 -22.62 -0.02
N LEU A 68 -30.07 -21.50 0.71
CA LEU A 68 -28.89 -21.21 1.52
C LEU A 68 -28.85 -22.05 2.81
N SER A 69 -27.68 -22.08 3.45
CA SER A 69 -27.46 -22.84 4.69
C SER A 69 -28.40 -22.40 5.81
N ALA A 70 -28.74 -23.33 6.73
CA ALA A 70 -29.63 -23.04 7.86
C ALA A 70 -29.14 -21.86 8.72
N TYR A 71 -27.81 -21.69 8.83
CA TYR A 71 -27.18 -20.56 9.51
C TYR A 71 -27.37 -19.25 8.75
N ALA A 72 -27.15 -19.22 7.43
CA ALA A 72 -27.34 -18.02 6.61
C ALA A 72 -28.78 -17.50 6.65
N ARG A 73 -29.77 -18.41 6.72
CA ARG A 73 -31.20 -18.05 6.85
C ARG A 73 -31.55 -17.32 8.15
N GLN A 74 -30.71 -17.34 9.18
CA GLN A 74 -30.96 -16.61 10.43
C GLN A 74 -30.77 -15.09 10.28
N PHE A 75 -29.94 -14.66 9.31
CA PHE A 75 -29.57 -13.26 9.13
C PHE A 75 -30.26 -12.58 7.94
N LEU A 76 -31.05 -13.34 7.18
CA LEU A 76 -31.73 -12.85 5.98
C LEU A 76 -33.20 -12.57 6.27
N GLU A 77 -33.70 -11.46 5.72
CA GLU A 77 -35.12 -11.12 5.79
C GLU A 77 -35.94 -12.26 5.17
N ARG A 78 -36.86 -12.82 5.97
CA ARG A 78 -37.82 -13.80 5.49
C ARG A 78 -38.89 -13.06 4.72
N MET A 79 -38.89 -13.21 3.40
CA MET A 79 -39.98 -12.73 2.58
C MET A 79 -41.19 -13.63 2.78
N GLU A 80 -42.36 -13.02 2.94
CA GLU A 80 -43.62 -13.75 2.99
C GLU A 80 -43.86 -14.48 1.67
N LYS A 81 -44.40 -15.69 1.75
CA LYS A 81 -44.76 -16.46 0.55
C LYS A 81 -45.94 -15.73 -0.13
N PRO A 82 -45.80 -15.32 -1.40
CA PRO A 82 -46.88 -14.64 -2.12
C PRO A 82 -48.09 -15.55 -2.36
N ASP A 83 -49.28 -14.96 -2.45
CA ASP A 83 -50.52 -15.67 -2.81
C ASP A 83 -50.54 -15.97 -4.31
N VAL A 84 -50.10 -17.20 -4.64
CA VAL A 84 -50.01 -17.76 -5.99
C VAL A 84 -50.16 -19.28 -5.91
N ASP A 85 -50.77 -19.89 -6.92
CA ASP A 85 -50.97 -21.35 -6.94
C ASP A 85 -49.65 -22.07 -7.24
N GLU A 86 -49.00 -21.70 -8.33
CA GLU A 86 -47.73 -22.30 -8.74
C GLU A 86 -46.86 -21.27 -9.46
N ILE A 87 -45.56 -21.31 -9.16
CA ILE A 87 -44.54 -20.65 -9.98
C ILE A 87 -43.47 -21.68 -10.33
N SER A 88 -43.22 -21.87 -11.62
CA SER A 88 -42.14 -22.73 -12.16
C SER A 88 -41.23 -21.93 -13.09
N GLY A 89 -39.99 -22.39 -13.28
CA GLY A 89 -39.00 -21.67 -14.07
C GLY A 89 -38.55 -20.35 -13.42
N ILE A 90 -38.48 -20.28 -12.09
CA ILE A 90 -38.05 -19.05 -11.40
C ILE A 90 -36.56 -19.09 -11.10
N ALA A 91 -35.84 -18.08 -11.60
CA ALA A 91 -34.43 -17.85 -11.31
C ALA A 91 -34.26 -16.98 -10.04
N PRO A 92 -33.07 -16.97 -9.41
CA PRO A 92 -32.74 -16.01 -8.37
C PRO A 92 -32.99 -14.58 -8.86
N ALA A 93 -33.82 -13.83 -8.14
CA ALA A 93 -34.31 -12.53 -8.56
C ALA A 93 -33.62 -11.39 -7.82
N VAL A 94 -33.30 -10.31 -8.54
CA VAL A 94 -32.75 -9.06 -7.99
C VAL A 94 -33.67 -7.91 -8.36
N ALA A 95 -34.19 -7.19 -7.37
CA ALA A 95 -34.99 -5.99 -7.61
C ALA A 95 -34.14 -4.73 -7.58
N ILE A 96 -34.09 -4.03 -8.71
CA ILE A 96 -33.51 -2.69 -8.82
C ILE A 96 -34.65 -1.68 -8.72
N ARG A 97 -34.72 -0.96 -7.60
CA ARG A 97 -35.76 0.03 -7.31
C ARG A 97 -35.15 1.39 -7.01
N GLN A 98 -35.86 2.46 -7.36
CA GLN A 98 -35.57 3.80 -6.86
C GLN A 98 -36.07 3.90 -5.41
N LYS A 99 -35.37 3.26 -4.47
CA LYS A 99 -35.59 3.46 -3.03
C LYS A 99 -34.67 4.60 -2.58
N ASN A 100 -35.19 5.58 -1.85
CA ASN A 100 -34.38 6.65 -1.27
C ASN A 100 -33.29 6.00 -0.41
N SER A 101 -32.02 6.06 -0.86
CA SER A 101 -30.92 5.57 -0.03
C SER A 101 -30.83 6.45 1.21
N THR A 102 -30.64 5.82 2.36
CA THR A 102 -30.31 6.55 3.59
C THR A 102 -29.03 7.35 3.35
N ARG A 103 -29.07 8.65 3.64
CA ARG A 103 -27.91 9.53 3.45
C ARG A 103 -26.90 9.24 4.55
N ASN A 104 -25.77 8.64 4.19
CA ASN A 104 -24.61 8.51 5.06
C ASN A 104 -23.54 9.53 4.60
N PRO A 105 -23.06 10.44 5.46
CA PRO A 105 -22.05 11.44 5.08
C PRO A 105 -20.71 10.83 4.63
N ARG A 106 -20.48 9.55 4.92
CA ARG A 106 -19.29 8.79 4.51
C ARG A 106 -19.49 7.98 3.23
N SER A 107 -20.67 8.05 2.61
CA SER A 107 -20.95 7.38 1.35
C SER A 107 -20.86 8.38 0.20
N THR A 108 -20.00 8.06 -0.76
CA THR A 108 -19.84 8.78 -2.02
C THR A 108 -20.22 7.85 -3.19
N VAL A 109 -20.39 8.42 -4.38
CA VAL A 109 -20.61 7.64 -5.62
C VAL A 109 -19.53 6.57 -5.79
N ALA A 110 -18.26 6.92 -5.54
CA ALA A 110 -17.14 6.02 -5.70
C ALA A 110 -17.13 4.88 -4.66
N THR A 111 -17.62 5.11 -3.44
CA THR A 111 -17.79 4.03 -2.46
C THR A 111 -18.97 3.12 -2.78
N SER A 112 -20.06 3.65 -3.35
CA SER A 112 -21.24 2.85 -3.71
C SER A 112 -21.03 1.98 -4.95
N THR A 113 -20.08 2.37 -5.81
CA THR A 113 -19.71 1.64 -7.04
C THR A 113 -18.45 0.81 -6.86
N GLU A 114 -17.87 0.76 -5.65
CA GLU A 114 -16.60 0.11 -5.32
C GLU A 114 -15.36 0.63 -6.09
N ILE A 115 -15.54 1.61 -6.99
CA ILE A 115 -14.45 2.27 -7.72
C ILE A 115 -13.41 2.82 -6.75
N TYR A 116 -13.85 3.36 -5.61
CA TYR A 116 -12.94 3.87 -4.59
C TYR A 116 -12.02 2.79 -4.02
N ASP A 117 -12.48 1.55 -3.87
CA ASP A 117 -11.65 0.46 -3.36
C ASP A 117 -10.56 0.06 -4.37
N TYR A 118 -10.87 0.11 -5.66
CA TYR A 118 -9.86 -0.04 -6.71
C TYR A 118 -8.87 1.13 -6.74
N LEU A 119 -9.33 2.36 -6.56
CA LEU A 119 -8.43 3.52 -6.47
C LEU A 119 -7.48 3.39 -5.28
N ARG A 120 -7.97 2.96 -4.12
CA ARG A 120 -7.14 2.71 -2.93
C ARG A 120 -6.06 1.67 -3.20
N LEU A 121 -6.41 0.60 -3.91
CA LEU A 121 -5.45 -0.42 -4.32
C LEU A 121 -4.42 0.16 -5.32
N LEU A 122 -4.87 0.92 -6.30
CA LEU A 122 -4.03 1.56 -7.31
C LEU A 122 -2.99 2.48 -6.67
N PHE A 123 -3.42 3.38 -5.78
CA PHE A 123 -2.51 4.31 -5.09
C PHE A 123 -1.56 3.58 -4.14
N ALA A 124 -2.00 2.50 -3.49
CA ALA A 124 -1.11 1.71 -2.63
C ALA A 124 -0.05 0.92 -3.42
N ARG A 125 -0.34 0.50 -4.66
CA ARG A 125 0.57 -0.34 -5.45
C ARG A 125 1.45 0.43 -6.41
N CYS A 126 0.93 1.52 -6.97
CA CYS A 126 1.58 2.27 -8.04
C CYS A 126 1.77 3.76 -7.70
N GLY A 127 1.29 4.21 -6.53
CA GLY A 127 1.48 5.59 -6.09
C GLY A 127 2.94 5.86 -5.74
N GLN A 128 3.45 6.99 -6.25
CA GLN A 128 4.73 7.53 -5.81
C GLN A 128 4.51 8.49 -4.64
N THR A 129 5.28 8.31 -3.57
CA THR A 129 5.21 9.19 -2.41
C THR A 129 6.23 10.31 -2.56
N PHE A 130 5.81 11.54 -2.29
CA PHE A 130 6.67 12.71 -2.31
C PHE A 130 6.73 13.35 -0.94
N CYS A 131 7.92 13.83 -0.56
CA CYS A 131 8.12 14.51 0.70
C CYS A 131 7.38 15.85 0.71
N VAL A 132 6.58 16.10 1.75
CA VAL A 132 5.83 17.36 1.89
C VAL A 132 6.71 18.57 2.20
N GLN A 133 7.93 18.37 2.70
CA GLN A 133 8.85 19.46 3.06
C GLN A 133 9.74 19.88 1.89
N CYS A 134 10.35 18.92 1.18
CA CYS A 134 11.32 19.21 0.11
C CYS A 134 10.89 18.76 -1.29
N GLY A 135 9.77 18.03 -1.44
CA GLY A 135 9.28 17.55 -2.73
C GLY A 135 10.03 16.37 -3.35
N ALA A 136 11.06 15.84 -2.67
CA ALA A 136 11.80 14.67 -3.14
C ALA A 136 10.95 13.38 -3.11
N GLU A 137 11.19 12.46 -4.04
CA GLU A 137 10.55 11.14 -4.03
C GLU A 137 11.02 10.33 -2.81
N VAL A 138 10.05 9.82 -2.04
CA VAL A 138 10.26 8.94 -0.89
C VAL A 138 10.06 7.51 -1.35
N ARG A 139 11.13 6.74 -1.29
CA ARG A 139 11.13 5.31 -1.63
C ARG A 139 12.23 4.60 -0.88
N LYS A 140 12.04 3.29 -0.69
CA LYS A 140 13.11 2.39 -0.28
C LYS A 140 13.99 2.11 -1.49
N ASP A 141 15.29 2.02 -1.26
CA ASP A 141 16.24 1.54 -2.27
C ASP A 141 16.71 0.13 -1.87
N ASN A 142 16.61 -0.82 -2.80
CA ASN A 142 17.11 -2.18 -2.60
C ASN A 142 18.62 -2.23 -2.92
N PRO A 143 19.47 -2.90 -2.10
CA PRO A 143 20.89 -3.10 -2.41
C PRO A 143 21.18 -3.55 -3.85
N ASP A 144 20.38 -4.45 -4.42
CA ASP A 144 20.54 -4.91 -5.80
C ASP A 144 20.28 -3.80 -6.85
N GLU A 145 19.28 -2.96 -6.62
CA GLU A 145 18.94 -1.83 -7.48
C GLU A 145 20.01 -0.74 -7.39
N ILE A 146 20.52 -0.50 -6.18
CA ILE A 146 21.61 0.45 -5.94
C ILE A 146 22.86 -0.02 -6.66
N ALA A 147 23.23 -1.29 -6.53
CA ALA A 147 24.38 -1.84 -7.23
C ALA A 147 24.24 -1.66 -8.74
N THR A 148 23.06 -1.95 -9.29
CA THR A 148 22.75 -1.75 -10.70
C THR A 148 22.89 -0.28 -11.12
N ARG A 149 22.38 0.65 -10.31
CA ARG A 149 22.47 2.09 -10.55
C ARG A 149 23.91 2.60 -10.46
N VAL A 150 24.71 2.13 -9.51
CA VAL A 150 26.11 2.56 -9.37
C VAL A 150 26.95 2.03 -10.52
N LEU A 151 26.73 0.78 -10.94
CA LEU A 151 27.43 0.16 -12.06
C LEU A 151 27.17 0.87 -13.41
N SER A 152 26.02 1.55 -13.57
CA SER A 152 25.71 2.31 -14.78
C SER A 152 26.37 3.70 -14.84
N LEU A 153 27.01 4.18 -13.76
CA LEU A 153 27.63 5.52 -13.68
C LEU A 153 29.04 5.61 -14.27
N GLY A 154 29.51 4.55 -14.92
CA GLY A 154 30.75 4.52 -15.70
C GLY A 154 31.78 3.52 -15.16
N HIS A 155 32.33 2.71 -16.07
CA HIS A 155 33.32 1.69 -15.75
C HIS A 155 34.67 2.29 -15.35
N GLY A 156 35.30 1.71 -14.33
CA GLY A 156 36.65 2.06 -13.87
C GLY A 156 36.72 3.21 -12.87
N ARG A 157 35.63 3.96 -12.65
CA ARG A 157 35.54 4.98 -11.60
C ARG A 157 35.72 4.32 -10.23
N ARG A 158 36.41 4.98 -9.31
CA ARG A 158 36.53 4.50 -7.93
C ARG A 158 35.38 5.06 -7.10
N CYS A 159 34.81 4.25 -6.21
CA CYS A 159 33.78 4.68 -5.28
C CYS A 159 34.10 4.26 -3.86
N TYR A 160 33.62 5.07 -2.92
CA TYR A 160 33.59 4.76 -1.50
C TYR A 160 32.16 4.42 -1.10
N VAL A 161 32.01 3.31 -0.39
CA VAL A 161 30.75 2.91 0.23
C VAL A 161 30.83 3.32 1.69
N LEU A 162 29.93 4.22 2.08
CA LEU A 162 29.95 4.99 3.31
C LEU A 162 28.60 4.86 4.03
N TYR A 163 28.62 5.08 5.34
CA TYR A 163 27.42 5.46 6.10
C TYR A 163 27.77 6.56 7.09
N GLN A 164 26.79 7.39 7.48
CA GLN A 164 27.05 8.47 8.43
C GLN A 164 27.30 7.91 9.84
N PHE A 165 28.43 8.29 10.44
CA PHE A 165 28.68 8.01 11.86
C PHE A 165 27.76 8.88 12.70
N ARG A 166 26.79 8.26 13.36
CA ARG A 166 25.90 8.93 14.31
C ARG A 166 26.24 8.46 15.71
N VAL A 167 26.69 9.38 16.55
CA VAL A 167 26.78 9.12 17.99
C VAL A 167 25.35 9.05 18.52
N ALA A 168 24.99 7.92 19.14
CA ALA A 168 23.71 7.80 19.81
C ALA A 168 23.57 8.98 20.79
N ALA A 169 22.62 9.88 20.53
CA ALA A 169 22.26 10.87 21.52
C ALA A 169 21.81 10.10 22.76
N VAL A 170 22.57 10.19 23.86
CA VAL A 170 22.15 9.64 25.14
C VAL A 170 20.78 10.26 25.41
N ALA A 171 19.73 9.44 25.40
CA ALA A 171 18.40 9.89 25.74
C ALA A 171 18.50 10.57 27.12
N PRO A 172 18.01 11.81 27.30
CA PRO A 172 18.00 12.41 28.61
C PRO A 172 17.15 11.49 29.50
N SER A 173 17.80 10.86 30.49
CA SER A 173 17.06 10.14 31.52
C SER A 173 16.05 11.10 32.10
N ALA A 174 14.80 10.64 32.23
CA ALA A 174 13.64 11.46 32.55
C ALA A 174 13.90 12.32 33.79
N SER A 175 14.30 13.57 33.59
CA SER A 175 14.36 14.60 34.62
C SER A 175 13.48 15.77 34.18
N LYS A 176 12.63 16.16 35.12
CA LYS A 176 11.48 17.05 34.94
C LYS A 176 11.87 18.43 34.38
N ARG A 177 11.09 18.83 33.36
CA ARG A 177 10.69 20.19 32.93
C ARG A 177 11.76 21.20 32.45
N THR A 178 11.36 21.81 31.33
CA THR A 178 11.66 23.18 30.83
C THR A 178 13.07 23.50 30.37
N SER A 179 13.31 23.35 29.06
CA SER A 179 13.80 24.44 28.19
C SER A 179 13.96 23.94 26.76
N LYS A 180 13.60 24.80 25.80
CA LYS A 180 13.84 24.65 24.37
C LYS A 180 15.37 24.74 24.15
N LYS A 181 16.08 23.62 24.16
CA LYS A 181 17.53 23.56 23.91
C LYS A 181 17.79 23.04 22.50
N THR A 182 18.38 23.91 21.69
CA THR A 182 19.13 23.60 20.47
C THR A 182 20.05 22.40 20.69
N ALA A 183 20.11 21.50 19.70
CA ALA A 183 20.94 20.30 19.72
C ALA A 183 22.42 20.65 19.97
N THR A 184 22.86 20.49 21.22
CA THR A 184 24.28 20.57 21.60
C THR A 184 25.03 19.39 21.00
N ALA A 185 26.23 19.64 20.49
CA ALA A 185 27.14 18.63 19.96
C ALA A 185 27.28 17.42 20.92
N PRO A 186 27.45 16.19 20.40
CA PRO A 186 27.64 15.02 21.25
C PRO A 186 28.85 15.21 22.16
N GLY A 187 28.69 14.88 23.45
CA GLY A 187 29.79 14.98 24.43
C GLY A 187 30.99 14.14 23.99
N ALA A 188 32.20 14.63 24.23
CA ALA A 188 33.44 13.97 23.80
C ALA A 188 33.55 12.50 24.25
N ASP A 189 32.97 12.16 25.40
CA ASP A 189 32.94 10.78 25.91
C ASP A 189 32.03 9.85 25.09
N ALA A 190 30.89 10.35 24.59
CA ALA A 190 29.99 9.57 23.74
C ALA A 190 30.61 9.29 22.37
N VAL A 191 31.33 10.28 21.80
CA VAL A 191 32.13 10.11 20.58
C VAL A 191 33.20 9.03 20.81
N ARG A 192 33.96 9.13 21.92
CA ARG A 192 35.00 8.15 22.27
C ARG A 192 34.45 6.74 22.40
N GLN A 193 33.31 6.56 23.09
CA GLN A 193 32.66 5.25 23.21
C GLN A 193 32.21 4.71 21.85
N GLY A 194 31.56 5.53 21.02
CA GLY A 194 31.14 5.12 19.68
C GLY A 194 32.31 4.70 18.78
N LEU A 195 33.45 5.39 18.86
CA LEU A 195 34.67 5.02 18.13
C LEU A 195 35.26 3.68 18.60
N LEU A 196 35.24 3.41 19.90
CA LEU A 196 35.68 2.12 20.45
C LEU A 196 34.76 0.97 20.01
N GLU A 197 33.45 1.22 19.89
CA GLU A 197 32.50 0.24 19.38
C GLU A 197 32.70 -0.03 17.88
N LEU A 198 32.94 1.00 17.07
CA LEU A 198 33.30 0.84 15.66
C LEU A 198 34.54 -0.03 15.49
N GLN A 199 35.56 0.21 16.30
CA GLN A 199 36.79 -0.57 16.27
C GLN A 199 36.57 -2.03 16.64
N LYS A 200 35.75 -2.32 17.67
CA LYS A 200 35.38 -3.70 18.03
C LYS A 200 34.66 -4.43 16.90
N ARG A 201 33.92 -3.71 16.05
CA ARG A 201 33.25 -4.23 14.85
C ARG A 201 34.18 -4.31 13.63
N GLY A 202 35.42 -3.83 13.74
CA GLY A 202 36.44 -3.89 12.69
C GLY A 202 36.50 -2.66 11.78
N PHE A 203 35.74 -1.60 12.07
CA PHE A 203 35.78 -0.35 11.31
C PHE A 203 36.86 0.57 11.85
N ASN A 204 37.95 0.71 11.11
CA ASN A 204 39.13 1.52 11.51
C ASN A 204 39.33 2.74 10.61
N ARG A 205 38.38 3.05 9.72
CA ARG A 205 38.51 4.10 8.69
C ARG A 205 37.31 5.02 8.70
N LEU A 206 37.58 6.31 8.87
CA LEU A 206 36.62 7.39 8.76
C LEU A 206 36.90 8.19 7.49
N TYR A 207 35.88 8.88 7.01
CA TYR A 207 35.94 9.74 5.84
C TYR A 207 35.30 11.08 6.18
N GLN A 208 36.05 12.16 5.97
CA GLN A 208 35.58 13.54 6.16
C GLN A 208 36.34 14.46 5.21
N ASP A 209 35.64 15.43 4.62
CA ASP A 209 36.21 16.48 3.76
C ASP A 209 37.18 15.96 2.67
N GLY A 210 36.84 14.83 2.03
CA GLY A 210 37.65 14.24 0.95
C GLY A 210 38.80 13.36 1.43
N ARG A 211 39.05 13.27 2.74
CA ARG A 211 40.19 12.55 3.33
C ARG A 211 39.73 11.32 4.08
N VAL A 212 40.50 10.24 3.95
CA VAL A 212 40.32 9.02 4.73
C VAL A 212 41.26 9.10 5.93
N HIS A 213 40.68 8.99 7.13
CA HIS A 213 41.40 8.97 8.40
C HIS A 213 41.37 7.54 8.95
N GLU A 214 42.53 6.91 9.03
CA GLU A 214 42.68 5.60 9.67
C GLU A 214 43.00 5.79 11.15
N PHE A 215 42.37 5.01 12.02
CA PHE A 215 42.56 5.14 13.47
C PHE A 215 42.71 3.78 14.14
N SER A 216 43.60 3.73 15.13
CA SER A 216 43.81 2.58 16.01
C SER A 216 43.39 2.87 17.45
N SER A 217 43.22 4.13 17.81
CA SER A 217 42.59 4.58 19.05
C SER A 217 41.89 5.93 18.82
N PRO A 218 40.88 6.30 19.62
CA PRO A 218 40.18 7.57 19.48
C PRO A 218 41.11 8.80 19.50
N GLU A 219 42.25 8.69 20.18
CA GLU A 219 43.25 9.77 20.33
C GLU A 219 44.03 10.06 19.05
N THR A 220 44.02 9.14 18.08
CA THR A 220 44.70 9.32 16.78
C THR A 220 43.92 10.21 15.81
N LEU A 221 42.66 10.54 16.10
CA LEU A 221 41.76 11.33 15.25
C LEU A 221 41.82 12.83 15.58
N LEU A 222 43.02 13.42 15.50
CA LEU A 222 43.24 14.84 15.81
C LEU A 222 42.70 15.80 14.74
N ASP A 223 42.63 15.33 13.49
CA ASP A 223 42.23 16.15 12.33
C ASP A 223 40.75 16.00 11.95
N VAL A 224 39.97 15.22 12.70
CA VAL A 224 38.55 14.96 12.41
C VAL A 224 37.68 15.89 13.25
N ASP A 225 36.86 16.68 12.58
CA ASP A 225 35.89 17.59 13.19
C ASP A 225 34.56 16.87 13.40
N PHE A 226 34.35 16.32 14.60
CA PHE A 226 33.10 15.64 14.97
C PHE A 226 31.89 16.59 15.14
N THR A 227 32.07 17.92 14.97
CA THR A 227 30.94 18.84 14.89
C THR A 227 30.29 18.84 13.50
N ARG A 228 31.01 18.34 12.49
CA ARG A 228 30.54 18.14 11.12
C ARG A 228 30.18 16.67 10.88
N PRO A 229 29.43 16.35 9.81
CA PRO A 229 29.18 14.98 9.43
C PRO A 229 30.49 14.21 9.21
N VAL A 230 30.64 13.10 9.90
CA VAL A 230 31.72 12.13 9.73
C VAL A 230 31.12 10.86 9.14
N TYR A 231 31.80 10.23 8.21
CA TYR A 231 31.34 9.00 7.56
C TYR A 231 32.28 7.84 7.90
N VAL A 232 31.74 6.65 8.06
CA VAL A 232 32.54 5.42 8.19
C VAL A 232 32.77 4.85 6.80
N LEU A 233 34.02 4.51 6.49
CA LEU A 233 34.38 3.88 5.22
C LEU A 233 34.26 2.36 5.34
N VAL A 234 33.24 1.78 4.70
CA VAL A 234 33.00 0.34 4.69
C VAL A 234 33.84 -0.36 3.61
N ASP A 235 33.78 0.14 2.38
CA ASP A 235 34.56 -0.44 1.29
C ASP A 235 35.02 0.63 0.28
N ARG A 236 36.10 0.29 -0.44
CA ARG A 236 36.65 1.02 -1.57
C ARG A 236 36.63 0.10 -2.77
N LEU A 237 35.83 0.45 -3.76
CA LEU A 237 35.60 -0.38 -4.93
C LEU A 237 35.94 0.40 -6.21
N ALA A 238 36.34 -0.32 -7.25
CA ALA A 238 36.32 0.19 -8.61
C ALA A 238 35.02 -0.29 -9.25
N VAL A 239 34.29 0.61 -9.91
CA VAL A 239 33.01 0.33 -10.55
C VAL A 239 33.25 -0.55 -11.77
N ASN A 240 33.05 -1.86 -11.62
CA ASN A 240 33.13 -2.84 -12.69
C ASN A 240 32.08 -3.96 -12.48
N PRO A 241 31.70 -4.72 -13.53
CA PRO A 241 30.67 -5.75 -13.39
C PRO A 241 30.99 -6.82 -12.33
N GLU A 242 32.27 -7.14 -12.14
CA GLU A 242 32.74 -8.14 -11.17
C GLU A 242 32.58 -7.68 -9.72
N SER A 243 32.57 -6.36 -9.46
CA SER A 243 32.42 -5.79 -8.13
C SER A 243 30.97 -5.81 -7.63
N ARG A 244 30.00 -6.32 -8.43
CA ARG A 244 28.57 -6.31 -8.07
C ARG A 244 28.30 -6.95 -6.71
N SER A 245 28.81 -8.16 -6.48
CA SER A 245 28.59 -8.90 -5.22
C SER A 245 29.13 -8.10 -4.03
N ARG A 246 30.38 -7.63 -4.11
CA ARG A 246 30.99 -6.83 -3.05
C ARG A 246 30.25 -5.52 -2.79
N LEU A 247 29.71 -4.90 -3.83
CA LEU A 247 28.95 -3.66 -3.68
C LEU A 247 27.64 -3.90 -2.92
N VAL A 248 26.90 -4.97 -3.27
CA VAL A 248 25.70 -5.40 -2.54
C VAL A 248 26.04 -5.68 -1.07
N ASP A 249 27.06 -6.50 -0.81
CA ASP A 249 27.50 -6.83 0.57
C ASP A 249 27.87 -5.57 1.37
N SER A 250 28.56 -4.62 0.74
CA SER A 250 28.96 -3.36 1.38
C SER A 250 27.76 -2.48 1.70
N ILE A 251 26.76 -2.42 0.82
CA ILE A 251 25.52 -1.67 1.04
C ILE A 251 24.71 -2.30 2.18
N GLU A 252 24.61 -3.63 2.24
CA GLU A 252 23.94 -4.32 3.35
C GLU A 252 24.62 -4.04 4.70
N ILE A 253 25.96 -3.98 4.73
CA ILE A 253 26.72 -3.58 5.92
C ILE A 253 26.38 -2.12 6.28
N CYS A 254 26.34 -1.21 5.31
CA CYS A 254 25.94 0.18 5.56
C CYS A 254 24.51 0.27 6.12
N TYR A 255 23.55 -0.49 5.59
CA TYR A 255 22.19 -0.48 6.12
C TYR A 255 22.12 -0.99 7.56
N ARG A 256 22.87 -2.05 7.88
CA ARG A 256 22.92 -2.61 9.23
C ARG A 256 23.55 -1.64 10.24
N GLU A 257 24.68 -1.03 9.89
CA GLU A 257 25.48 -0.21 10.81
C GLU A 257 25.06 1.28 10.80
N GLY A 258 24.59 1.76 9.66
CA GLY A 258 24.18 3.14 9.38
C GLY A 258 22.70 3.43 9.61
N GLN A 259 21.99 2.56 10.34
CA GLN A 259 20.55 2.71 10.64
C GLN A 259 19.68 2.81 9.38
N GLY A 260 20.00 2.05 8.34
CA GLY A 260 19.26 2.01 7.07
C GLY A 260 19.77 2.99 6.00
N GLU A 261 20.78 3.82 6.29
CA GLU A 261 21.40 4.71 5.31
C GLU A 261 22.64 4.07 4.66
N ALA A 262 22.77 4.24 3.34
CA ALA A 262 24.00 3.97 2.61
C ALA A 262 24.32 5.14 1.70
N ILE A 263 25.59 5.52 1.64
CA ILE A 263 26.09 6.61 0.80
C ILE A 263 27.17 6.04 -0.12
N VAL A 264 27.03 6.28 -1.42
CA VAL A 264 28.07 5.95 -2.40
C VAL A 264 28.64 7.26 -2.92
N GLU A 265 29.93 7.47 -2.69
CA GLU A 265 30.65 8.65 -3.18
C GLU A 265 31.63 8.24 -4.28
N LEU A 266 31.38 8.74 -5.49
CA LEU A 266 32.25 8.52 -6.65
C LEU A 266 33.41 9.51 -6.60
N ILE A 267 34.63 8.98 -6.63
CA ILE A 267 35.85 9.80 -6.65
C ILE A 267 35.93 10.51 -8.01
N ALA A 268 36.21 11.80 -8.00
CA ALA A 268 36.39 12.57 -9.22
C ALA A 268 37.68 12.16 -9.97
N ASP A 269 37.61 12.11 -11.30
CA ASP A 269 38.75 11.77 -12.17
C ASP A 269 39.81 12.88 -12.25
N SER A 270 39.55 14.05 -11.65
CA SER A 270 40.46 15.21 -11.67
C SER A 270 40.55 15.89 -10.30
N PRO A 271 41.77 16.29 -9.86
CA PRO A 271 41.93 17.00 -8.59
C PRO A 271 41.19 18.35 -8.64
N GLY A 272 40.29 18.58 -7.67
CA GLY A 272 39.53 19.83 -7.52
C GLY A 272 38.05 19.77 -7.91
N LYS A 273 37.55 18.66 -8.49
CA LYS A 273 36.10 18.41 -8.61
C LYS A 273 35.59 17.64 -7.40
N ALA A 274 34.48 18.10 -6.81
CA ALA A 274 33.78 17.35 -5.77
C ALA A 274 33.25 16.02 -6.36
N GLY A 275 33.39 14.94 -5.59
CA GLY A 275 32.82 13.64 -5.97
C GLY A 275 31.30 13.71 -6.08
N GLU A 276 30.73 12.85 -6.93
CA GLU A 276 29.27 12.71 -7.00
C GLU A 276 28.83 11.81 -5.84
N ARG A 277 28.03 12.35 -4.93
CA ARG A 277 27.50 11.63 -3.77
C ARG A 277 26.06 11.21 -4.00
N LEU A 278 25.80 9.92 -3.82
CA LEU A 278 24.48 9.33 -3.90
C LEU A 278 24.08 8.76 -2.54
N THR A 279 22.96 9.22 -2.00
CA THR A 279 22.39 8.73 -0.75
C THR A 279 21.23 7.79 -1.02
N PHE A 280 21.20 6.68 -0.29
CA PHE A 280 20.21 5.61 -0.40
C PHE A 280 19.68 5.25 0.98
N ASN A 281 18.45 4.75 1.01
CA ASN A 281 17.80 4.40 2.27
C ASN A 281 16.97 3.11 2.16
N GLU A 282 17.13 2.23 3.13
CA GLU A 282 16.30 1.01 3.26
C GLU A 282 14.91 1.33 3.83
N ARG A 283 14.80 2.42 4.58
CA ARG A 283 13.57 2.85 5.23
C ARG A 283 12.75 3.75 4.31
N PHE A 284 11.46 3.82 4.57
CA PHE A 284 10.55 4.70 3.83
C PHE A 284 10.64 6.13 4.39
N GLU A 285 11.79 6.77 4.19
CA GLU A 285 12.09 8.11 4.68
C GLU A 285 12.68 8.99 3.58
N CYS A 286 12.51 10.30 3.75
CA CYS A 286 13.05 11.28 2.83
C CYS A 286 14.58 11.39 2.98
N LYS A 287 15.29 11.26 1.87
CA LYS A 287 16.76 11.29 1.80
C LYS A 287 17.38 12.65 2.11
N ASN A 288 16.60 13.73 1.98
CA ASN A 288 17.09 15.10 2.13
C ASN A 288 16.89 15.65 3.54
N ASP A 289 15.74 15.37 4.16
CA ASP A 289 15.34 15.94 5.45
C ASP A 289 15.16 14.89 6.57
N GLY A 290 15.21 13.60 6.24
CA GLY A 290 15.07 12.50 7.21
C GLY A 290 13.65 12.29 7.73
N THR A 291 12.62 12.92 7.14
CA THR A 291 11.22 12.70 7.53
C THR A 291 10.81 11.27 7.21
N VAL A 292 10.32 10.55 8.22
CA VAL A 292 9.83 9.17 8.07
C VAL A 292 8.37 9.17 7.63
N TYR A 293 8.05 8.38 6.61
CA TYR A 293 6.71 8.22 6.07
C TYR A 293 6.17 6.82 6.34
N GLN A 294 4.85 6.68 6.26
CA GLN A 294 4.20 5.37 6.26
C GLN A 294 4.14 4.81 4.84
N GLU A 295 4.40 3.52 4.70
CA GLU A 295 4.32 2.84 3.40
C GLU A 295 2.89 2.85 2.87
N PRO A 296 2.67 3.15 1.57
CA PRO A 296 1.36 3.15 0.96
C PRO A 296 0.64 1.81 1.12
N GLU A 297 -0.41 1.80 1.93
CA GLU A 297 -1.33 0.67 2.08
C GLU A 297 -2.75 1.10 1.71
N PRO A 298 -3.61 0.20 1.19
CA PRO A 298 -4.97 0.59 0.77
C PRO A 298 -5.80 1.23 1.89
N ARG A 299 -5.49 0.97 3.17
CA ARG A 299 -6.17 1.60 4.31
C ARG A 299 -5.81 3.07 4.52
N LEU A 300 -4.61 3.51 4.14
CA LEU A 300 -4.17 4.91 4.22
C LEU A 300 -4.93 5.79 3.23
N PHE A 301 -5.39 5.20 2.13
CA PHE A 301 -6.21 5.89 1.15
C PHE A 301 -7.71 5.84 1.49
N SER A 302 -8.11 5.42 2.69
CA SER A 302 -9.52 5.38 3.09
C SER A 302 -9.86 6.48 4.09
N PHE A 303 -10.70 7.44 3.69
CA PHE A 303 -11.25 8.45 4.61
C PHE A 303 -12.23 7.85 5.64
N ASN A 304 -12.63 6.60 5.48
CA ASN A 304 -13.45 5.85 6.44
C ASN A 304 -12.60 5.13 7.50
N ASN A 305 -11.28 5.09 7.33
CA ASN A 305 -10.36 4.50 8.27
C ASN A 305 -9.58 5.62 9.00
N PRO A 306 -9.45 5.59 10.35
CA PRO A 306 -8.68 6.58 11.09
C PRO A 306 -7.25 6.81 10.59
N TYR A 307 -6.61 5.79 9.99
CA TYR A 307 -5.26 5.92 9.43
C TYR A 307 -5.20 6.79 8.16
N GLY A 308 -6.29 6.87 7.39
CA GLY A 308 -6.36 7.65 6.14
C GLY A 308 -7.27 8.88 6.20
N ALA A 309 -8.04 9.02 7.28
CA ALA A 309 -8.90 10.17 7.49
C ALA A 309 -8.09 11.40 7.92
N CYS A 310 -8.45 12.56 7.39
CA CYS A 310 -7.86 13.84 7.81
C CYS A 310 -8.08 14.06 9.32
N PRO A 311 -7.03 14.33 10.10
CA PRO A 311 -7.17 14.81 11.48
C PRO A 311 -7.95 16.13 11.49
N ARG A 312 -8.87 16.28 12.45
CA ARG A 312 -9.61 17.54 12.64
C ARG A 312 -8.73 18.63 13.25
#